data_AF-A0A0V1JCA7-F1
#
_entry.id   AF-A0A0V1JCA7-F1
#
_cell.length_a   1.000
_cell.length_b   1.000
_cell.length_c   1.000
_cell.angle_alpha   90.00
_cell.angle_beta   90.00
_cell.angle_gamma   90.00
#
_symmetry.space_group_name_H-M   'P 1'
#
loop_
_entity.id
_entity.type
_entity.pdbx_description
1 polymer ?
#
loop_
_entity_poly.entity_id
_entity_poly.type
_entity_poly.pdbx_seq_one_letter_code
_entity_poly.pdbx_strand_id
1 'polypeptide(L)'
;MTIYCLYIFDRQGKCISYIEWKRYKQLSMNRIEEFQLVNGLISSIKSFVNKLSPINTRCVFKSFCTDSYKLTYFETPTSLKFVINTDIHATNMHNLLQTIFSEVYVPYVTKNPSSIKNNKICSELFSTKLDELVQAHECFD
;
A
#
# COMPACT_ATOMS: atom_id res chain seq x y z
N MET A 1 -15.11 6.61 8.82
CA MET A 1 -14.02 7.00 7.89
C MET A 1 -13.33 5.70 7.57
N THR A 2 -13.13 5.37 6.30
CA THR A 2 -13.01 3.96 5.93
C THR A 2 -11.68 3.65 5.25
N ILE A 3 -11.08 2.52 5.61
CA ILE A 3 -9.96 1.92 4.87
C ILE A 3 -10.52 0.90 3.87
N TYR A 4 -10.24 1.09 2.59
CA TYR A 4 -10.81 0.26 1.52
C TYR A 4 -9.96 -0.95 1.19
N CYS A 5 -8.67 -0.71 0.87
CA CYS A 5 -7.75 -1.77 0.47
C CYS A 5 -6.28 -1.35 0.63
N LEU A 6 -5.39 -2.34 0.70
CA LEU A 6 -3.95 -2.20 0.78
C LEU A 6 -3.27 -3.06 -0.30
N TYR A 7 -2.31 -2.47 -1.01
CA TYR A 7 -1.42 -3.17 -1.93
C TYR A 7 0.01 -3.10 -1.40
N ILE A 8 0.73 -4.22 -1.51
CA ILE A 8 2.16 -4.30 -1.24
C ILE A 8 2.85 -4.77 -2.51
N PHE A 9 3.77 -3.95 -3.01
CA PHE A 9 4.58 -4.25 -4.20
C PHE A 9 6.05 -4.45 -3.81
N ASP A 10 6.68 -5.43 -4.43
CA ASP A 10 8.12 -5.62 -4.31
C ASP A 10 8.92 -4.55 -5.09
N ARG A 11 10.24 -4.70 -5.05
CA ARG A 11 11.17 -3.84 -5.79
C ARG A 11 10.93 -3.85 -7.30
N GLN A 12 10.51 -4.99 -7.86
CA GLN A 12 10.25 -5.17 -9.30
C GLN A 12 8.88 -4.63 -9.72
N GLY A 13 8.03 -4.22 -8.76
CA GLY A 13 6.68 -3.74 -9.03
C GLY A 13 5.64 -4.85 -9.14
N LYS A 14 5.98 -6.08 -8.75
CA LYS A 14 5.01 -7.18 -8.64
C LYS A 14 4.24 -7.03 -7.34
N CYS A 15 2.92 -7.17 -7.42
CA CYS A 15 2.06 -7.21 -6.23
C CYS A 15 2.30 -8.53 -5.48
N ILE A 16 2.83 -8.42 -4.26
CA ILE A 16 3.15 -9.56 -3.40
C ILE A 16 2.07 -9.82 -2.35
N SER A 17 1.24 -8.81 -2.04
CA SER A 17 0.06 -8.94 -1.19
C SER A 17 -0.98 -7.89 -1.52
N TYR A 18 -2.25 -8.28 -1.46
CA TYR A 18 -3.41 -7.43 -1.66
C TYR A 18 -4.48 -7.81 -0.64
N ILE A 19 -4.98 -6.82 0.10
CA ILE A 19 -6.03 -6.98 1.10
C ILE A 19 -7.14 -5.99 0.80
N GLU A 20 -8.38 -6.47 0.88
CA GLU A 20 -9.60 -5.71 0.64
C GLU A 20 -10.50 -5.82 1.87
N TRP A 21 -10.93 -4.68 2.41
CA TRP A 21 -11.83 -4.63 3.57
C TRP A 21 -13.22 -4.15 3.18
N LYS A 22 -13.34 -2.90 2.71
CA LYS A 22 -14.63 -2.23 2.46
C LYS A 22 -14.75 -1.65 1.05
N ARG A 23 -14.29 -2.41 0.04
CA ARG A 23 -14.38 -1.98 -1.36
C ARG A 23 -15.76 -2.32 -1.95
N TYR A 24 -16.59 -1.30 -2.13
CA TYR A 24 -17.94 -1.47 -2.68
C TYR A 24 -17.96 -1.62 -4.21
N LYS A 25 -17.04 -0.95 -4.92
CA LYS A 25 -16.95 -1.00 -6.38
C LYS A 25 -15.97 -2.08 -6.82
N GLN A 26 -16.53 -3.20 -7.32
CA GLN A 26 -15.76 -4.21 -8.02
C GLN A 26 -15.37 -3.71 -9.41
N LEU A 27 -14.13 -3.99 -9.82
CA LEU A 27 -13.68 -3.67 -11.17
C LEU A 27 -14.12 -4.78 -12.13
N SER A 28 -14.40 -4.40 -13.38
CA SER A 28 -14.65 -5.35 -14.47
C SER A 28 -13.38 -6.03 -14.99
N MET A 29 -12.21 -5.52 -14.61
CA MET A 29 -10.90 -6.04 -15.02
C MET A 29 -10.39 -7.13 -14.08
N ASN A 30 -9.47 -7.97 -14.57
CA ASN A 30 -8.85 -8.98 -13.71
C ASN A 30 -7.86 -8.34 -12.71
N ARG A 31 -7.59 -9.05 -11.60
CA ARG A 31 -6.71 -8.52 -10.53
C ARG A 31 -5.28 -8.27 -10.98
N ILE A 32 -4.76 -9.02 -11.94
CA ILE A 32 -3.37 -8.86 -12.40
C ILE A 32 -3.22 -7.54 -13.14
N GLU A 33 -4.14 -7.24 -14.05
CA GLU A 33 -4.21 -5.97 -14.76
C GLU A 33 -4.41 -4.80 -13.79
N GLU A 34 -5.25 -4.97 -12.74
CA GLU A 34 -5.43 -3.95 -11.71
C GLU A 34 -4.10 -3.63 -11.01
N PHE A 35 -3.35 -4.65 -10.60
CA PHE A 35 -2.06 -4.47 -9.94
C PHE A 35 -1.05 -3.78 -10.85
N GLN A 36 -1.05 -4.10 -12.14
CA GLN A 36 -0.21 -3.45 -13.14
C GLN A 36 -0.61 -1.99 -13.35
N LEU A 37 -1.91 -1.69 -13.40
CA LEU A 37 -2.44 -0.33 -13.49
C LEU A 37 -1.98 0.52 -12.30
N VAL A 38 -2.16 0.02 -11.08
CA VAL A 38 -1.76 0.73 -9.85
C VAL A 38 -0.25 0.95 -9.82
N ASN A 39 0.56 -0.08 -10.10
CA ASN A 39 2.01 0.05 -10.12
C ASN A 39 2.51 1.00 -11.23
N GLY A 40 1.88 0.98 -12.41
CA GLY A 40 2.17 1.89 -13.53
C GLY A 40 1.83 3.34 -13.20
N LEU A 41 0.71 3.58 -12.50
CA LEU A 41 0.33 4.90 -12.01
C LEU A 41 1.34 5.43 -11.00
N ILE A 42 1.70 4.64 -9.98
CA ILE A 42 2.70 5.02 -8.97
C ILE A 42 4.04 5.35 -9.63
N SER A 43 4.48 4.54 -10.57
CA SER A 43 5.75 4.77 -11.29
C SER A 43 5.71 6.08 -12.09
N SER A 44 4.59 6.35 -12.77
CA SER A 44 4.39 7.57 -13.53
C SER A 44 4.34 8.81 -12.64
N ILE A 45 3.57 8.76 -11.54
CA ILE A 45 3.44 9.87 -10.58
C ILE A 45 4.79 10.16 -9.91
N LYS A 46 5.57 9.14 -9.53
CA LYS A 46 6.91 9.35 -8.98
C LYS A 46 7.83 10.07 -9.96
N SER A 47 7.80 9.70 -11.24
CA SER A 47 8.56 10.40 -12.27
C SER A 47 8.08 11.85 -12.43
N PHE A 48 6.76 12.05 -12.43
CA PHE A 48 6.11 13.35 -12.57
C PHE A 48 6.49 14.31 -11.44
N VAL A 49 6.34 13.91 -10.17
CA VAL A 49 6.66 14.78 -9.02
C VAL A 49 8.14 15.10 -8.92
N ASN A 50 9.02 14.19 -9.35
CA ASN A 50 10.46 14.45 -9.39
C ASN A 50 10.83 15.49 -10.45
N LYS A 51 10.16 15.47 -11.60
CA LYS A 51 10.42 16.42 -12.70
C LYS A 51 9.78 17.79 -12.47
N LEU A 52 8.63 17.84 -11.81
CA LEU A 52 7.91 19.09 -11.52
C LEU A 52 8.27 19.73 -10.18
N SER A 53 9.10 19.07 -9.35
CA SER A 53 9.52 19.64 -8.09
C SER A 53 10.16 21.02 -8.32
N PRO A 54 9.64 22.10 -7.71
CA PRO A 54 10.19 23.44 -7.86
C PRO A 54 11.52 23.62 -7.10
N ILE A 55 11.88 22.65 -6.26
CA ILE A 55 13.05 22.64 -5.42
C ILE A 55 13.99 21.50 -5.82
N ASN A 56 15.30 21.76 -5.74
CA ASN A 56 16.35 20.82 -6.15
C ASN A 56 16.56 19.65 -5.17
N THR A 57 15.73 19.56 -4.12
CA THR A 57 15.71 18.45 -3.18
C THR A 57 14.84 17.31 -3.70
N ARG A 58 15.16 16.08 -3.30
CA ARG A 58 14.37 14.89 -3.64
C ARG A 58 12.91 15.07 -3.22
N CYS A 59 12.00 15.10 -4.20
CA CYS A 59 10.56 15.09 -3.98
C CYS A 59 10.05 13.65 -3.92
N VAL A 60 9.23 13.33 -2.92
CA VAL A 60 8.64 12.00 -2.78
C VAL A 60 7.14 12.15 -2.81
N PHE A 61 6.49 11.44 -3.74
CA PHE A 61 5.05 11.35 -3.77
C PHE A 61 4.53 10.76 -2.45
N LYS A 62 3.57 11.42 -1.80
CA LYS A 62 2.97 10.95 -0.54
C LYS A 62 1.53 10.47 -0.70
N SER A 63 0.72 11.22 -1.42
CA SER A 63 -0.69 10.91 -1.61
C SER A 63 -1.31 11.74 -2.73
N PHE A 64 -2.41 11.27 -3.29
CA PHE A 64 -3.37 12.11 -4.02
C PHE A 64 -4.77 11.89 -3.43
N CYS A 65 -5.65 12.85 -3.66
CA CYS A 65 -7.05 12.79 -3.23
C CYS A 65 -7.93 13.05 -4.44
N THR A 66 -9.01 12.29 -4.59
CA THR A 66 -10.11 12.60 -5.49
C THR A 66 -11.28 13.15 -4.68
N ASP A 67 -12.43 13.32 -5.34
CA ASP A 67 -13.73 13.59 -4.72
C ASP A 67 -14.26 12.45 -3.84
N SER A 68 -13.77 11.23 -4.02
CA SER A 68 -14.39 10.00 -3.48
C SER A 68 -13.43 9.15 -2.64
N TYR A 69 -12.11 9.25 -2.87
CA TYR A 69 -11.13 8.50 -2.09
C TYR A 69 -9.78 9.19 -2.08
N LYS A 70 -8.93 8.76 -1.15
CA LYS A 70 -7.54 9.18 -1.02
C LYS A 70 -6.63 7.96 -1.14
N LEU A 71 -5.60 8.08 -1.97
CA LEU A 71 -4.54 7.10 -2.08
C LEU A 71 -3.32 7.63 -1.33
N THR A 72 -2.81 6.85 -0.38
CA THR A 72 -1.58 7.15 0.35
C THR A 72 -0.49 6.15 -0.01
N TYR A 73 0.73 6.66 -0.21
CA TYR A 73 1.90 5.91 -0.65
C TYR A 73 3.03 5.97 0.39
N PHE A 74 3.67 4.83 0.61
CA PHE A 74 4.89 4.71 1.39
C PHE A 74 5.88 3.78 0.68
N GLU A 75 7.14 4.18 0.60
CA GLU A 75 8.21 3.37 0.03
C GLU A 75 9.39 3.29 0.99
N THR A 76 9.86 2.07 1.20
CA THR A 76 11.05 1.79 2.02
C THR A 76 12.33 2.01 1.20
N PRO A 77 13.49 2.20 1.86
CA PRO A 77 14.78 2.28 1.17
C PRO A 77 15.12 1.05 0.31
N THR A 78 14.57 -0.13 0.63
CA THR A 78 14.72 -1.36 -0.15
C THR A 78 13.72 -1.47 -1.31
N SER A 79 12.98 -0.40 -1.61
CA SER A 79 12.01 -0.28 -2.72
C SER A 79 10.78 -1.18 -2.59
N LEU A 80 10.48 -1.65 -1.38
CA LEU A 80 9.17 -2.19 -1.03
C LEU A 80 8.16 -1.05 -0.92
N LYS A 81 7.01 -1.19 -1.56
CA LYS A 81 6.01 -0.13 -1.72
C LYS A 81 4.70 -0.55 -1.09
N PHE A 82 4.11 0.35 -0.33
CA PHE A 82 2.79 0.19 0.28
C PHE A 82 1.87 1.26 -0.27
N VAL A 83 0.68 0.85 -0.70
CA VAL A 83 -0.35 1.73 -1.26
C VAL A 83 -1.65 1.42 -0.55
N ILE A 84 -2.26 2.41 0.10
CA ILE A 84 -3.54 2.25 0.79
C ILE A 84 -4.57 3.23 0.22
N ASN A 85 -5.77 2.72 -0.04
CA ASN A 85 -6.91 3.53 -0.42
C ASN A 85 -7.85 3.69 0.77
N THR A 86 -8.27 4.92 1.02
CA THR A 86 -9.12 5.30 2.14
C THR A 86 -10.14 6.36 1.75
N ASP A 87 -11.08 6.63 2.65
CA ASP A 87 -11.92 7.82 2.60
C ASP A 87 -11.06 9.11 2.52
N ILE A 88 -11.62 10.17 1.94
CA ILE A 88 -10.94 11.45 1.72
C ILE A 88 -10.51 12.13 3.02
N HIS A 89 -11.23 11.90 4.11
CA HIS A 89 -10.95 12.51 5.41
C HIS A 89 -9.94 11.72 6.22
N ALA A 90 -9.55 10.50 5.80
CA ALA A 90 -8.64 9.64 6.55
C ALA A 90 -7.30 10.34 6.85
N THR A 91 -6.98 10.41 8.14
CA THR A 91 -5.77 11.01 8.71
C THR A 91 -4.75 9.93 9.06
N ASN A 92 -3.49 10.33 9.28
CA ASN A 92 -2.43 9.44 9.80
C ASN A 92 -2.08 8.18 8.99
N MET A 93 -2.59 8.04 7.76
CA MET A 93 -2.36 6.86 6.92
C MET A 93 -0.88 6.59 6.60
N HIS A 94 -0.05 7.63 6.51
CA HIS A 94 1.38 7.44 6.31
C HIS A 94 2.05 6.78 7.53
N ASN A 95 1.64 7.15 8.74
CA ASN A 95 2.15 6.53 9.98
C ASN A 95 1.64 5.09 10.10
N LEU A 96 0.39 4.82 9.71
CA LEU A 96 -0.14 3.46 9.63
C LEU A 96 0.70 2.60 8.67
N LEU A 97 1.03 3.09 7.47
CA LEU A 97 1.87 2.35 6.52
C LEU A 97 3.28 2.06 7.07
N GLN A 98 3.87 3.01 7.79
CA GLN A 98 5.16 2.79 8.47
C GLN A 98 5.05 1.73 9.58
N THR A 99 3.97 1.76 10.36
CA THR A 99 3.69 0.80 11.43
C THR A 99 3.45 -0.61 10.86
N ILE A 100 2.67 -0.72 9.78
CA ILE A 100 2.50 -1.98 9.03
C ILE A 100 3.86 -2.54 8.60
N PHE A 101 4.77 -1.70 8.11
CA PHE A 101 6.10 -2.14 7.73
C PHE A 101 6.92 -2.64 8.93
N SER A 102 7.03 -1.85 10.01
CA SER A 102 7.90 -2.16 11.15
C SER A 102 7.38 -3.28 12.05
N GLU A 103 6.08 -3.30 12.32
CA GLU A 103 5.46 -4.19 13.32
C GLU A 103 4.85 -5.44 12.70
N VAL A 104 4.50 -5.42 11.41
CA VAL A 104 3.85 -6.55 10.75
C VAL A 104 4.72 -7.17 9.66
N TYR A 105 5.14 -6.38 8.66
CA TYR A 105 5.91 -6.92 7.53
C TYR A 105 7.28 -7.46 7.98
N VAL A 106 8.06 -6.70 8.73
CA VAL A 106 9.39 -7.13 9.16
C VAL A 106 9.34 -8.40 10.04
N PRO A 107 8.50 -8.49 11.09
CA PRO A 107 8.48 -9.67 11.96
C PRO A 107 7.89 -10.91 11.29
N TYR A 108 6.83 -10.77 10.49
CA TYR A 108 6.07 -11.92 9.98
C TYR A 108 6.39 -12.30 8.52
N VAL A 109 7.10 -11.43 7.79
CA VAL A 109 7.55 -11.71 6.42
C VAL A 109 9.07 -11.78 6.36
N THR A 110 9.78 -10.71 6.72
CA THR A 110 11.26 -10.67 6.58
C THR A 110 11.96 -11.66 7.50
N LYS A 111 11.50 -11.80 8.75
CA LYS A 111 12.08 -12.77 9.71
C LYS A 111 11.53 -14.19 9.57
N ASN A 112 10.62 -14.43 8.63
CA ASN A 112 10.00 -15.73 8.40
C ASN A 112 10.34 -16.25 6.98
N PRO A 113 11.33 -17.16 6.84
CA PRO A 113 11.77 -17.67 5.53
C PRO A 113 10.66 -18.33 4.71
N SER A 114 9.64 -18.88 5.37
CA SER A 114 8.54 -19.61 4.75
C SER A 114 7.34 -18.72 4.40
N SER A 115 7.43 -17.41 4.66
CA SER A 115 6.32 -16.47 4.49
C SER A 115 5.99 -16.17 3.03
N ILE A 116 6.96 -16.32 2.12
CA ILE A 116 6.81 -16.03 0.70
C ILE A 116 6.84 -17.33 -0.11
N LYS A 117 5.82 -17.56 -0.93
CA LYS A 117 5.77 -18.64 -1.92
C LYS A 117 5.37 -18.05 -3.27
N ASN A 118 6.08 -18.42 -4.35
CA ASN A 118 5.82 -17.92 -5.71
C ASN A 118 5.75 -16.37 -5.82
N ASN A 119 6.61 -15.69 -5.06
CA ASN A 119 6.66 -14.22 -4.91
C ASN A 119 5.32 -13.61 -4.43
N LYS A 120 4.58 -14.33 -3.59
CA LYS A 120 3.42 -13.81 -2.86
C LYS A 120 3.57 -14.14 -1.39
N ILE A 121 3.07 -13.26 -0.53
CA ILE A 121 3.00 -13.50 0.91
C ILE A 121 1.87 -14.51 1.15
N CYS A 122 2.21 -15.66 1.73
CA CYS A 122 1.28 -16.74 2.04
C CYS A 122 1.18 -17.03 3.55
N SER A 123 1.83 -16.20 4.39
CA SER A 123 1.78 -16.36 5.84
C SER A 123 0.42 -15.93 6.39
N GLU A 124 -0.31 -16.87 6.99
CA GLU A 124 -1.57 -16.58 7.68
C GLU A 124 -1.35 -15.65 8.87
N LEU A 125 -0.28 -15.87 9.64
CA LEU A 125 0.10 -14.99 10.77
C LEU A 125 0.29 -13.53 10.34
N PHE A 126 0.91 -13.30 9.17
CA PHE A 126 1.02 -11.95 8.61
C PHE A 126 -0.36 -11.36 8.34
N SER A 127 -1.25 -12.10 7.68
CA SER A 127 -2.60 -11.62 7.35
C SER A 127 -3.40 -11.30 8.61
N THR A 128 -3.39 -12.19 9.61
CA THR A 128 -4.09 -11.96 10.88
C THR A 128 -3.56 -10.73 11.61
N LYS A 129 -2.24 -10.58 11.72
CA LYS A 129 -1.64 -9.43 12.42
C LYS A 129 -1.83 -8.11 11.68
N LEU A 130 -1.85 -8.17 10.35
CA LEU A 130 -2.20 -7.01 9.53
C LEU A 130 -3.65 -6.58 9.75
N ASP A 131 -4.58 -7.54 9.74
CA ASP A 131 -6.00 -7.25 9.95
C ASP A 131 -6.26 -6.71 11.35
N GLU A 132 -5.68 -7.32 12.40
CA GLU A 132 -5.77 -6.81 13.78
C GLU A 132 -5.29 -5.34 13.88
N LEU A 133 -4.14 -5.02 13.27
CA LEU A 133 -3.58 -3.68 13.30
C LEU A 133 -4.46 -2.67 12.55
N VAL A 134 -4.95 -3.03 11.36
CA VAL A 134 -5.77 -2.15 10.53
C VAL A 134 -7.16 -1.94 11.14
N GLN A 135 -7.75 -2.97 11.72
CA GLN A 135 -9.04 -2.90 12.42
C GLN A 135 -8.98 -2.06 13.70
N ALA A 136 -7.82 -2.03 14.37
CA ALA A 136 -7.60 -1.18 15.54
C ALA A 136 -7.42 0.31 15.20
N HIS A 137 -7.25 0.67 13.91
CA HIS A 137 -7.06 2.06 13.51
C HIS A 137 -8.38 2.85 13.58
N GLU A 138 -8.31 4.09 14.05
CA GLU A 138 -9.44 5.03 14.17
C GLU A 138 -10.23 5.30 12.86
N CYS A 139 -9.67 4.89 11.72
CA CYS A 139 -10.22 5.11 10.38
C CYS A 139 -10.68 3.80 9.73
N PHE A 140 -10.93 2.74 10.50
CA PHE A 140 -11.41 1.49 9.94
C PHE A 140 -12.91 1.49 9.66
N ASP A 141 -13.71 2.30 10.37
CA ASP A 141 -15.18 2.33 10.33
C ASP A 141 -15.82 2.74 8.98
#